data_AF-A0A9R0JD50-F1
#
_entry.id   AF-A0A9R0JD50-F1
#
_cell.length_a   1.000
_cell.length_b   1.000
_cell.length_c   1.000
_cell.angle_alpha   90.00
_cell.angle_beta   90.00
_cell.angle_gamma   90.00
#
_symmetry.space_group_name_H-M   'P 1'
#
loop_
_entity.id
_entity.type
_entity.pdbx_description
1 polymer ?
#
loop_
_entity_poly.entity_id
_entity_poly.type
_entity_poly.pdbx_seq_one_letter_code
_entity_poly.pdbx_strand_id
1 'polypeptide(L)'
;MEVEGERKRLVQIYMILGLLLSCYVSKLSALSVTVNDVECVYEYVLYEGDTISGNFVVVDHDIFWSSDHPGIDFTVTSPAGNVVHTQKGTSGDKFELKAPRSGMYKFCFHNPYSAPETVSFYIHVGHIPSEHNIAKDEHLDPINVKIAELREALESVTAEQKYLKARDTRHRHTNESTRKRVIFYTLAEYLMLIVASGLQVVYIRKLFSKSVGYNRV
;
A
#
# COMPACT_ATOMS: atom_id res chain seq x y z
N MET A 1 47.13 10.48 -25.91
CA MET A 1 46.54 9.61 -24.86
C MET A 1 45.65 10.37 -23.87
N GLU A 2 45.81 11.70 -23.69
CA GLU A 2 44.94 12.51 -22.80
C GLU A 2 43.49 12.66 -23.26
N VAL A 3 43.23 12.80 -24.57
CA VAL A 3 41.88 13.04 -25.13
C VAL A 3 40.92 11.84 -24.93
N GLU A 4 41.46 10.63 -24.89
CA GLU A 4 40.68 9.39 -24.65
C GLU A 4 40.24 9.29 -23.18
N GLY A 5 41.01 9.87 -22.26
CA GLY A 5 40.73 9.88 -20.82
C GLY A 5 39.61 10.85 -20.43
N GLU A 6 39.57 12.05 -21.04
CA GLU A 6 38.50 13.03 -20.82
C GLU A 6 37.15 12.55 -21.34
N ARG A 7 37.11 11.92 -22.51
CA ARG A 7 35.88 11.36 -23.08
C ARG A 7 35.27 10.29 -22.18
N LYS A 8 36.10 9.43 -21.57
CA LYS A 8 35.64 8.41 -20.61
C LYS A 8 35.09 9.03 -19.31
N ARG A 9 35.69 10.12 -18.82
CA ARG A 9 35.20 10.84 -17.64
C ARG A 9 33.86 11.55 -17.90
N LEU A 10 33.71 12.19 -19.06
CA LEU A 10 32.44 12.80 -19.48
C LEU A 10 31.32 11.77 -19.60
N VAL A 11 31.59 10.60 -20.21
CA VAL A 11 30.60 9.51 -20.29
C VAL A 11 30.25 8.97 -18.90
N GLN A 12 31.22 8.80 -17.99
CA GLN A 12 30.95 8.41 -16.61
C GLN A 12 30.10 9.45 -15.87
N ILE A 13 30.37 10.74 -16.06
CA ILE A 13 29.58 11.83 -15.45
C ILE A 13 28.15 11.82 -15.99
N TYR A 14 27.94 11.71 -17.31
CA TYR A 14 26.59 11.64 -17.90
C TYR A 14 25.83 10.37 -17.49
N MET A 15 26.53 9.24 -17.32
CA MET A 15 25.95 8.01 -16.79
C MET A 15 25.53 8.15 -15.33
N ILE A 16 26.35 8.80 -14.49
CA ILE A 16 26.02 9.08 -13.08
C ILE A 16 24.88 10.11 -12.98
N LEU A 17 24.91 11.15 -13.82
CA LEU A 17 23.84 12.16 -13.88
C LEU A 17 22.52 11.52 -14.33
N GLY A 18 22.55 10.64 -15.33
CA GLY A 18 21.39 9.87 -15.79
C GLY A 18 20.85 8.90 -14.74
N LEU A 19 21.73 8.27 -13.95
CA LEU A 19 21.37 7.43 -12.81
C LEU A 19 20.77 8.24 -11.65
N LEU A 20 21.25 9.46 -11.41
CA LEU A 20 20.68 10.35 -10.40
C LEU A 20 19.34 10.93 -10.85
N LEU A 21 19.21 11.30 -12.13
CA LEU A 21 17.97 11.79 -12.75
C LEU A 21 16.87 10.72 -12.81
N SER A 22 17.22 9.45 -12.98
CA SER A 22 16.24 8.35 -12.98
C SER A 22 15.63 8.07 -11.61
N CYS A 23 16.30 8.46 -10.52
CA CYS A 23 15.75 8.41 -9.17
C CYS A 23 14.69 9.49 -8.88
N TYR A 24 14.59 10.53 -9.72
CA TYR A 24 13.63 11.63 -9.50
C TYR A 24 12.22 11.34 -10.02
N VAL A 25 12.03 10.28 -10.83
CA VAL A 25 10.72 9.96 -11.40
C VAL A 25 10.07 8.86 -10.59
N SER A 26 9.60 9.18 -9.37
CA SER A 26 8.60 8.32 -8.71
C SER A 26 7.78 9.08 -7.68
N LYS A 27 6.91 9.99 -8.14
CA LYS A 27 5.70 10.33 -7.40
C LYS A 27 4.51 10.34 -8.35
N LEU A 28 3.94 9.15 -8.58
CA LEU A 28 2.54 9.07 -9.00
C LEU A 28 1.71 9.22 -7.73
N SER A 29 1.09 10.37 -7.55
CA SER A 29 0.15 10.60 -6.46
C SER A 29 -1.14 9.84 -6.75
N ALA A 30 -1.52 8.95 -5.84
CA ALA A 30 -2.89 8.44 -5.80
C ALA A 30 -3.80 9.54 -5.22
N LEU A 31 -5.06 9.56 -5.66
CA LEU A 31 -6.07 10.43 -5.03
C LEU A 31 -6.22 10.01 -3.57
N SER A 32 -5.94 10.94 -2.66
CA SER A 32 -6.01 10.73 -1.22
C SER A 32 -6.67 11.92 -0.56
N VAL A 33 -7.41 11.66 0.51
CA VAL A 33 -8.11 12.65 1.32
C VAL A 33 -7.60 12.58 2.75
N THR A 34 -7.34 13.74 3.37
CA THR A 34 -6.96 13.81 4.77
C THR A 34 -8.20 14.01 5.61
N VAL A 35 -8.49 13.07 6.51
CA VAL A 35 -9.69 13.02 7.34
C VAL A 35 -9.36 13.51 8.75
N ASN A 36 -9.89 14.68 9.10
CA ASN A 36 -9.75 15.24 10.44
C ASN A 36 -10.84 14.71 11.40
N ASP A 37 -12.10 14.81 11.00
CA ASP A 37 -13.27 14.35 11.78
C ASP A 37 -14.23 13.57 10.88
N VAL A 38 -14.82 14.25 9.89
CA VAL A 38 -15.61 13.60 8.83
C VAL A 38 -15.31 14.24 7.50
N GLU A 39 -14.92 13.43 6.52
CA GLU A 39 -14.76 13.86 5.13
C GLU A 39 -15.64 13.02 4.22
N CYS A 40 -16.37 13.66 3.31
CA CYS A 40 -17.30 12.97 2.43
C CYS A 40 -17.06 13.32 0.96
N VAL A 41 -17.13 12.28 0.12
CA VAL A 41 -17.05 12.36 -1.34
C VAL A 41 -18.40 11.99 -1.92
N TYR A 42 -18.76 12.60 -3.05
CA TYR A 42 -20.05 12.39 -3.71
C TYR A 42 -19.85 11.86 -5.11
N GLU A 43 -20.61 10.83 -5.47
CA GLU A 43 -20.61 10.25 -6.82
C GLU A 43 -22.05 10.15 -7.33
N TYR A 44 -22.27 10.52 -8.59
CA TYR A 44 -23.59 10.45 -9.22
C TYR A 44 -23.79 9.10 -9.89
N VAL A 45 -24.88 8.41 -9.55
CA VAL A 45 -25.29 7.15 -10.18
C VAL A 45 -26.46 7.40 -11.12
N LEU A 46 -26.28 7.03 -12.39
CA LEU A 46 -27.23 7.33 -13.47
C LEU A 46 -28.46 6.41 -13.44
N TYR A 47 -28.26 5.10 -13.24
CA TYR A 47 -29.34 4.13 -13.37
C TYR A 47 -29.59 3.36 -12.05
N GLU A 48 -30.85 2.95 -11.87
CA GLU A 48 -31.22 2.03 -10.81
C GLU A 48 -30.65 0.64 -11.11
N GLY A 49 -30.06 0.00 -10.10
CA GLY A 49 -29.44 -1.32 -10.23
C GLY A 49 -27.97 -1.32 -10.64
N ASP A 50 -27.37 -0.13 -10.88
CA ASP A 50 -25.92 0.00 -11.14
C ASP A 50 -25.09 -0.54 -9.97
N THR A 51 -23.98 -1.18 -10.28
CA THR A 51 -23.08 -1.76 -9.26
C THR A 51 -22.04 -0.72 -8.89
N ILE A 52 -22.10 -0.26 -7.64
CA ILE A 52 -21.07 0.61 -7.07
C ILE A 52 -20.05 -0.30 -6.39
N SER A 53 -18.82 -0.27 -6.87
CA SER A 53 -17.70 -1.00 -6.30
C SER A 53 -16.58 -0.05 -5.93
N GLY A 54 -15.83 -0.39 -4.91
CA GLY A 54 -14.74 0.46 -4.47
C GLY A 54 -13.92 -0.15 -3.37
N ASN A 55 -12.89 0.56 -3.00
CA ASN A 55 -12.00 0.19 -1.92
C ASN A 55 -11.40 1.44 -1.29
N PHE A 56 -11.03 1.32 -0.03
CA PHE A 56 -10.24 2.35 0.63
C PHE A 56 -9.13 1.72 1.47
N VAL A 57 -8.07 2.48 1.68
CA VAL A 57 -6.93 2.10 2.51
C VAL A 57 -6.48 3.33 3.28
N VAL A 58 -6.34 3.19 4.59
CA VAL A 58 -5.68 4.21 5.41
C VAL A 58 -4.19 4.19 5.06
N VAL A 59 -3.73 5.27 4.43
CA VAL A 59 -2.33 5.53 4.10
C VAL A 59 -1.75 6.31 5.27
N ASP A 60 -1.38 5.53 6.27
CA ASP A 60 -0.73 6.07 7.44
C ASP A 60 0.68 6.57 7.07
N HIS A 61 0.99 7.80 7.47
CA HIS A 61 2.29 8.42 7.22
C HIS A 61 3.24 8.22 8.43
N ASP A 62 2.69 7.92 9.63
CA ASP A 62 3.38 8.15 10.90
C ASP A 62 3.13 7.10 12.02
N ILE A 63 2.88 5.80 11.79
CA ILE A 63 2.76 4.84 12.91
C ILE A 63 4.00 3.94 13.08
N PHE A 64 4.73 4.23 14.15
CA PHE A 64 5.83 3.44 14.73
C PHE A 64 5.38 2.11 15.39
N TRP A 65 4.07 1.81 15.44
CA TRP A 65 3.48 0.61 16.05
C TRP A 65 2.38 -0.05 15.17
N SER A 66 2.77 -0.98 14.29
CA SER A 66 1.89 -1.65 13.31
C SER A 66 0.93 -2.73 13.88
N SER A 67 0.18 -2.49 14.95
CA SER A 67 -0.70 -3.56 15.49
C SER A 67 -2.13 -3.11 15.78
N ASP A 68 -2.31 -1.96 16.43
CA ASP A 68 -3.63 -1.45 16.81
C ASP A 68 -3.84 -0.07 16.19
N HIS A 69 -3.92 0.00 14.85
CA HIS A 69 -4.41 1.24 14.25
C HIS A 69 -5.90 1.40 14.63
N PRO A 70 -6.36 2.62 14.92
CA PRO A 70 -7.67 2.83 15.51
C PRO A 70 -8.87 2.56 14.59
N GLY A 71 -8.68 2.56 13.27
CA GLY A 71 -9.79 2.36 12.34
C GLY A 71 -10.55 3.62 12.01
N ILE A 72 -10.95 3.71 10.74
CA ILE A 72 -11.87 4.71 10.25
C ILE A 72 -13.23 4.07 10.06
N ASP A 73 -14.26 4.82 10.38
CA ASP A 73 -15.64 4.46 10.14
C ASP A 73 -16.04 4.92 8.73
N PHE A 74 -16.44 3.99 7.88
CA PHE A 74 -16.87 4.24 6.52
C PHE A 74 -18.38 4.06 6.38
N THR A 75 -19.07 5.05 5.81
CA THR A 75 -20.53 5.02 5.65
C THR A 75 -20.94 5.50 4.26
N VAL A 76 -21.82 4.75 3.61
CA VAL A 76 -22.40 5.10 2.31
C VAL A 76 -23.87 5.44 2.49
N THR A 77 -24.26 6.62 2.04
CA THR A 77 -25.64 7.12 2.10
C THR A 77 -26.22 7.25 0.70
N SER A 78 -27.41 6.72 0.52
CA SER A 78 -28.18 6.82 -0.72
C SER A 78 -28.76 8.23 -0.95
N PRO A 79 -29.20 8.55 -2.18
CA PRO A 79 -29.86 9.82 -2.50
C PRO A 79 -31.15 10.05 -1.69
N ALA A 80 -31.77 8.97 -1.19
CA ALA A 80 -32.95 9.03 -0.34
C ALA A 80 -32.64 9.36 1.14
N GLY A 81 -31.36 9.52 1.50
CA GLY A 81 -30.91 9.77 2.87
C GLY A 81 -30.74 8.52 3.74
N ASN A 82 -31.02 7.33 3.21
CA ASN A 82 -30.82 6.07 3.93
C ASN A 82 -29.36 5.60 3.83
N VAL A 83 -28.80 5.14 4.94
CA VAL A 83 -27.48 4.48 4.97
C VAL A 83 -27.63 3.10 4.34
N VAL A 84 -26.87 2.86 3.26
CA VAL A 84 -26.91 1.60 2.50
C VAL A 84 -25.74 0.67 2.84
N HIS A 85 -24.63 1.22 3.32
CA HIS A 85 -23.46 0.44 3.72
C HIS A 85 -22.75 1.13 4.88
N THR A 86 -22.27 0.36 5.85
CA THR A 86 -21.47 0.87 6.97
C THR A 86 -20.41 -0.14 7.36
N GLN A 87 -19.22 0.37 7.67
CA GLN A 87 -18.09 -0.39 8.17
C GLN A 87 -17.44 0.43 9.27
N LYS A 88 -17.10 -0.20 10.39
CA LYS A 88 -16.56 0.50 11.55
C LYS A 88 -15.20 -0.04 11.95
N GLY A 89 -14.30 0.86 12.35
CA GLY A 89 -13.00 0.49 12.91
C GLY A 89 -12.11 -0.31 11.95
N THR A 90 -12.16 -0.04 10.63
CA THR A 90 -11.34 -0.78 9.65
C THR A 90 -10.23 0.08 9.07
N SER A 91 -9.09 -0.57 8.76
CA SER A 91 -7.88 0.08 8.21
C SER A 91 -7.86 0.19 6.70
N GLY A 92 -8.95 -0.25 6.08
CA GLY A 92 -9.09 -0.46 4.66
C GLY A 92 -9.84 -1.74 4.39
N ASP A 93 -10.82 -1.65 3.50
CA ASP A 93 -11.63 -2.76 3.04
C ASP A 93 -12.14 -2.49 1.62
N LYS A 94 -12.67 -3.54 0.97
CA LYS A 94 -13.41 -3.46 -0.28
C LYS A 94 -14.91 -3.37 0.03
N PHE A 95 -15.66 -2.70 -0.82
CA PHE A 95 -17.12 -2.70 -0.76
C PHE A 95 -17.72 -2.82 -2.15
N GLU A 96 -18.85 -3.50 -2.20
CA GLU A 96 -19.63 -3.66 -3.42
C GLU A 96 -21.11 -3.61 -3.02
N LEU A 97 -21.86 -2.72 -3.66
CA LEU A 97 -23.28 -2.54 -3.41
C LEU A 97 -24.01 -2.20 -4.70
N LYS A 98 -25.26 -2.65 -4.82
CA LYS A 98 -26.14 -2.26 -5.93
C LYS A 98 -26.91 -1.01 -5.54
N ALA A 99 -26.94 -0.02 -6.44
CA ALA A 99 -27.63 1.23 -6.25
C ALA A 99 -29.16 1.00 -6.26
N PRO A 100 -29.86 1.15 -5.11
CA PRO A 100 -31.32 0.97 -5.08
C PRO A 100 -32.08 2.00 -5.90
N ARG A 101 -31.48 3.18 -6.16
CA ARG A 101 -32.05 4.26 -6.97
C ARG A 101 -30.92 5.08 -7.62
N SER A 102 -31.24 5.75 -8.72
CA SER A 102 -30.37 6.76 -9.31
C SER A 102 -30.29 8.03 -8.46
N GLY A 103 -29.18 8.74 -8.54
CA GLY A 103 -28.94 10.01 -7.84
C GLY A 103 -27.55 10.10 -7.20
N MET A 104 -27.37 11.13 -6.36
CA MET A 104 -26.10 11.40 -5.66
C MET A 104 -25.93 10.50 -4.43
N TYR A 105 -24.90 9.65 -4.46
CA TYR A 105 -24.46 8.88 -3.31
C TYR A 105 -23.39 9.64 -2.54
N LYS A 106 -23.40 9.50 -1.22
CA LYS A 106 -22.47 10.16 -0.30
C LYS A 106 -21.64 9.11 0.41
N PHE A 107 -20.33 9.16 0.24
CA PHE A 107 -19.34 8.27 0.83
C PHE A 107 -18.58 9.04 1.90
N CYS A 108 -18.77 8.71 3.17
CA CYS A 108 -18.15 9.42 4.28
C CYS A 108 -17.13 8.55 5.01
N PHE A 109 -15.99 9.16 5.31
CA PHE A 109 -14.95 8.65 6.17
C PHE A 109 -14.98 9.45 7.47
N HIS A 110 -15.26 8.78 8.58
CA HIS A 110 -15.27 9.36 9.91
C HIS A 110 -14.08 8.85 10.71
N ASN A 111 -13.28 9.78 11.19
CA ASN A 111 -12.17 9.51 12.08
C ASN A 111 -12.60 9.80 13.52
N PRO A 112 -12.82 8.78 14.36
CA PRO A 112 -13.20 8.97 15.76
C PRO A 112 -12.05 9.49 16.64
N TYR A 113 -10.84 9.65 16.10
CA TYR A 113 -9.64 10.07 16.81
C TYR A 113 -9.19 11.48 16.43
N SER A 114 -8.46 12.14 17.33
CA SER A 114 -8.08 13.55 17.16
C SER A 114 -6.89 13.79 16.22
N ALA A 115 -6.23 12.72 15.74
CA ALA A 115 -5.09 12.83 14.84
C ALA A 115 -5.54 12.71 13.38
N PRO A 116 -5.12 13.60 12.48
CA PRO A 116 -5.52 13.54 11.08
C PRO A 116 -4.94 12.29 10.39
N GLU A 117 -5.79 11.52 9.73
CA GLU A 117 -5.39 10.34 8.97
C GLU A 117 -5.59 10.56 7.47
N THR A 118 -4.71 10.00 6.64
CA THR A 118 -4.84 10.10 5.18
C THR A 118 -5.44 8.82 4.62
N VAL A 119 -6.50 8.93 3.84
CA VAL A 119 -7.22 7.81 3.22
C VAL A 119 -7.04 7.87 1.72
N SER A 120 -6.52 6.79 1.13
CA SER A 120 -6.55 6.56 -0.31
C SER A 120 -7.80 5.76 -0.65
N PHE A 121 -8.62 6.26 -1.56
CA PHE A 121 -9.89 5.64 -1.91
C PHE A 121 -10.04 5.51 -3.43
N TYR A 122 -10.86 4.55 -3.82
CA TYR A 122 -11.30 4.35 -5.19
C TYR A 122 -12.77 3.98 -5.18
N ILE A 123 -13.55 4.66 -6.00
CA ILE A 123 -14.98 4.46 -6.18
C ILE A 123 -15.21 4.33 -7.68
N HIS A 124 -15.96 3.30 -8.07
CA HIS A 124 -16.31 3.01 -9.44
C HIS A 124 -17.80 2.67 -9.52
N VAL A 125 -18.49 3.29 -10.47
CA VAL A 125 -19.89 3.02 -10.76
C VAL A 125 -19.93 2.26 -12.09
N GLY A 126 -20.15 0.96 -12.01
CA GLY A 126 -20.26 0.09 -13.15
C GLY A 126 -21.71 0.00 -13.64
N HIS A 127 -21.92 0.28 -14.92
CA HIS A 127 -23.21 0.08 -15.58
C HIS A 127 -23.13 -1.14 -16.49
N ILE A 128 -23.90 -2.19 -16.17
CA ILE A 128 -24.14 -3.30 -17.09
C ILE A 128 -25.51 -3.05 -17.75
N PRO A 129 -25.56 -2.69 -19.04
CA PRO A 129 -26.83 -2.43 -19.71
C PRO A 129 -27.68 -3.70 -19.70
N SER A 130 -28.81 -3.65 -18.98
CA SER A 130 -29.83 -4.70 -19.05
C SER A 130 -30.58 -4.63 -20.39
N GLU A 131 -31.10 -5.76 -20.87
CA GLU A 131 -31.83 -5.86 -22.16
C GLU A 131 -32.94 -4.79 -22.32
N HIS A 132 -33.49 -4.28 -21.22
CA HIS A 132 -34.53 -3.25 -21.23
C HIS A 132 -34.01 -1.82 -21.52
N ASN A 133 -32.74 -1.52 -21.20
CA ASN A 133 -32.09 -0.25 -21.55
C ASN A 133 -31.58 -0.26 -23.00
N ILE A 134 -31.25 -1.44 -23.54
CA ILE A 134 -30.86 -1.63 -24.95
C ILE A 134 -32.01 -1.30 -25.91
N ALA A 135 -33.26 -1.41 -25.46
CA ALA A 135 -34.43 -1.07 -26.26
C ALA A 135 -34.70 0.44 -26.40
N LYS A 136 -34.09 1.28 -25.54
CA LYS A 136 -34.24 2.75 -25.59
C LYS A 136 -33.10 3.43 -26.34
N ASP A 137 -31.89 2.88 -26.26
CA ASP A 137 -30.73 3.37 -26.99
C ASP A 137 -30.56 2.55 -28.28
N GLU A 138 -31.17 3.07 -29.34
CA GLU A 138 -30.90 2.82 -30.77
C GLU A 138 -29.85 1.72 -31.08
N HIS A 139 -30.32 0.52 -31.42
CA HIS A 139 -29.61 -0.55 -32.16
C HIS A 139 -28.08 -0.62 -31.94
N LEU A 140 -27.63 -0.77 -30.69
CA LEU A 140 -26.21 -0.99 -30.43
C LEU A 140 -25.80 -2.38 -30.94
N ASP A 141 -24.90 -2.39 -31.93
CA ASP A 141 -24.29 -3.58 -32.50
C ASP A 141 -23.68 -4.44 -31.38
N PRO A 142 -23.96 -5.76 -31.29
CA PRO A 142 -23.57 -6.62 -30.15
C PRO A 142 -22.07 -6.64 -29.85
N ILE A 143 -21.24 -6.22 -30.81
CA ILE A 143 -19.80 -6.05 -30.63
C ILE A 143 -19.44 -4.91 -29.67
N ASN A 144 -20.20 -3.81 -29.67
CA ASN A 144 -19.95 -2.66 -28.81
C ASN A 144 -20.23 -2.99 -27.34
N VAL A 145 -21.25 -3.82 -27.09
CA VAL A 145 -21.54 -4.35 -25.75
C VAL A 145 -20.37 -5.17 -25.22
N LYS A 146 -19.78 -6.03 -26.06
CA LYS A 146 -18.63 -6.86 -25.67
C LYS A 146 -17.37 -6.05 -25.44
N ILE A 147 -17.14 -4.99 -26.21
CA ILE A 147 -16.02 -4.06 -25.99
C ILE A 147 -16.21 -3.29 -24.67
N ALA A 148 -17.43 -2.86 -24.35
CA ALA A 148 -17.74 -2.21 -23.08
C ALA A 148 -17.51 -3.16 -21.89
N GLU A 149 -17.95 -4.41 -22.00
CA GLU A 149 -17.74 -5.45 -20.98
C GLU A 149 -16.24 -5.70 -20.70
N LEU A 150 -15.42 -5.79 -21.76
CA LEU A 150 -13.97 -5.95 -21.60
C LEU A 150 -13.31 -4.72 -20.98
N ARG A 151 -13.77 -3.52 -21.34
CA ARG A 151 -13.25 -2.27 -20.77
C ARG A 151 -13.55 -2.19 -19.28
N GLU A 152 -14.78 -2.50 -18.88
CA GLU A 152 -15.22 -2.57 -17.48
C GLU A 152 -14.36 -3.56 -16.68
N ALA A 153 -14.13 -4.75 -17.24
CA ALA A 153 -13.29 -5.76 -16.62
C ALA A 153 -11.82 -5.30 -16.45
N LEU A 154 -11.26 -4.63 -17.46
CA LEU A 154 -9.90 -4.07 -17.37
C LEU A 154 -9.80 -2.95 -16.33
N GLU A 155 -10.77 -2.03 -16.30
CA GLU A 155 -10.81 -0.97 -15.29
C GLU A 155 -10.86 -1.57 -13.88
N SER A 156 -11.69 -2.58 -13.65
CA SER A 156 -11.76 -3.34 -12.39
C SER A 156 -10.40 -3.97 -11.99
N VAL A 157 -9.71 -4.64 -12.92
CA VAL A 157 -8.38 -5.22 -12.64
C VAL A 157 -7.35 -4.13 -12.31
N THR A 158 -7.35 -3.00 -13.02
CA THR A 158 -6.41 -1.91 -12.73
C THR A 158 -6.68 -1.25 -11.38
N ALA A 159 -7.94 -1.16 -10.97
CA ALA A 159 -8.33 -0.71 -9.64
C ALA A 159 -7.83 -1.68 -8.55
N GLU A 160 -8.00 -2.98 -8.77
CA GLU A 160 -7.48 -4.01 -7.86
C GLU A 160 -5.96 -3.95 -7.72
N GLN A 161 -5.23 -3.76 -8.82
CA GLN A 161 -3.78 -3.57 -8.77
C GLN A 161 -3.39 -2.35 -7.95
N LYS A 162 -4.10 -1.22 -8.09
CA LYS A 162 -3.86 -0.01 -7.29
C LYS A 162 -4.12 -0.26 -5.81
N TYR A 163 -5.21 -0.96 -5.46
CA TYR A 163 -5.52 -1.36 -4.09
C TYR A 163 -4.42 -2.25 -3.49
N LEU A 164 -4.03 -3.31 -4.21
CA LEU A 164 -2.99 -4.24 -3.76
C LEU A 164 -1.65 -3.52 -3.58
N LYS A 165 -1.32 -2.57 -4.46
CA LYS A 165 -0.11 -1.75 -4.34
C LYS A 165 -0.14 -0.84 -3.10
N ALA A 166 -1.28 -0.21 -2.82
CA ALA A 166 -1.45 0.61 -1.62
C ALA A 166 -1.30 -0.26 -0.36
N ARG A 167 -1.92 -1.45 -0.35
CA ARG A 167 -1.82 -2.41 0.76
C ARG A 167 -0.40 -2.94 0.96
N ASP A 168 0.29 -3.30 -0.13
CA ASP A 168 1.68 -3.76 -0.10
C ASP A 168 2.61 -2.68 0.46
N THR A 169 2.40 -1.41 0.09
CA THR A 169 3.19 -0.28 0.59
C THR A 169 3.10 -0.20 2.11
N ARG A 170 1.89 -0.35 2.69
CA ARG A 170 1.71 -0.40 4.15
C ARG A 170 2.44 -1.58 4.78
N HIS A 171 2.29 -2.79 4.24
CA HIS A 171 2.96 -3.99 4.76
C HIS A 171 4.50 -3.91 4.65
N ARG A 172 5.01 -3.20 3.63
CA ARG A 172 6.44 -3.04 3.41
C ARG A 172 7.14 -2.30 4.54
N HIS A 173 6.51 -1.31 5.15
CA HIS A 173 7.06 -0.58 6.30
C HIS A 173 7.28 -1.49 7.52
N THR A 174 6.30 -2.33 7.84
CA THR A 174 6.42 -3.34 8.92
C THR A 174 7.51 -4.37 8.60
N ASN A 175 7.58 -4.83 7.35
CA ASN A 175 8.60 -5.78 6.92
C ASN A 175 10.02 -5.21 6.98
N GLU A 176 10.21 -3.96 6.55
CA GLU A 176 11.53 -3.32 6.56
C GLU A 176 12.04 -3.08 7.99
N SER A 177 11.17 -2.58 8.88
CA SER A 177 11.52 -2.35 10.28
C SER A 177 11.84 -3.67 11.00
N THR A 178 11.05 -4.72 10.76
CA THR A 178 11.31 -6.07 11.30
C THR A 178 12.64 -6.61 10.78
N ARG A 179 12.87 -6.52 9.47
CA ARG A 179 14.13 -6.96 8.84
C ARG A 179 15.35 -6.31 9.47
N LYS A 180 15.32 -4.98 9.68
CA LYS A 180 16.43 -4.24 10.31
C LYS A 180 16.71 -4.73 11.73
N ARG A 181 15.66 -4.94 12.54
CA ARG A 181 15.77 -5.46 13.92
C ARG A 181 16.37 -6.86 13.93
N VAL A 182 15.86 -7.76 13.08
CA VAL A 182 16.36 -9.14 12.98
C VAL A 182 17.84 -9.17 12.60
N ILE A 183 18.24 -8.41 11.56
CA ILE A 183 19.66 -8.34 11.15
C ILE A 183 20.55 -7.86 12.29
N PHE A 184 20.11 -6.84 13.04
CA PHE A 184 20.86 -6.33 14.18
C PHE A 184 21.04 -7.40 15.27
N TYR A 185 19.98 -8.10 15.66
CA TYR A 185 20.08 -9.16 16.68
C TYR A 185 20.94 -10.33 16.22
N THR A 186 20.82 -10.77 14.96
CA THR A 186 21.66 -11.83 14.40
C THR A 186 23.14 -11.44 14.39
N LEU A 187 23.47 -10.20 14.08
CA LEU A 187 24.86 -9.72 14.10
C LEU A 187 25.42 -9.66 15.52
N ALA A 188 24.62 -9.21 16.49
CA ALA A 188 24.99 -9.20 17.91
C ALA A 188 25.23 -10.63 18.45
N GLU A 189 24.38 -11.59 18.07
CA GLU A 189 24.52 -13.00 18.44
C GLU A 189 25.82 -13.60 17.89
N TYR A 190 26.12 -13.40 16.59
CA TYR A 190 27.38 -13.87 16.02
C TYR A 190 28.61 -13.29 16.72
N LEU A 191 28.58 -12.00 17.06
CA LEU A 191 29.66 -11.35 17.79
C LEU A 191 29.84 -11.98 19.19
N MET A 192 28.74 -12.24 19.89
CA MET A 192 28.76 -12.90 21.20
C MET A 192 29.37 -14.31 21.12
N LEU A 193 29.03 -15.09 20.08
CA LEU A 193 29.60 -16.42 19.85
C LEU A 193 31.11 -16.37 19.57
N ILE A 194 31.57 -15.40 18.77
CA ILE A 194 33.00 -15.19 18.50
C ILE A 194 33.75 -14.86 19.80
N VAL A 195 33.22 -13.95 20.62
CA VAL A 195 33.81 -13.58 21.91
C VAL A 195 33.86 -14.78 22.86
N ALA A 196 32.77 -15.53 22.97
CA ALA A 196 32.72 -16.72 23.82
C ALA A 196 33.74 -17.79 23.38
N SER A 197 33.84 -18.05 22.08
CA SER A 197 34.83 -18.98 21.52
C SER A 197 36.27 -18.51 21.78
N GLY A 198 36.56 -17.21 21.62
CA GLY A 198 37.86 -16.64 21.97
C GLY A 198 38.20 -16.78 23.45
N LEU A 199 37.23 -16.49 24.34
CA LEU A 199 37.38 -16.66 25.79
C LEU A 199 37.64 -18.12 26.16
N GLN A 200 36.94 -19.08 25.54
CA GLN A 200 37.17 -20.51 25.74
C GLN A 200 38.62 -20.90 25.43
N VAL A 201 39.16 -20.47 24.28
CA VAL A 201 40.55 -20.77 23.90
C VAL A 201 41.55 -20.16 24.88
N VAL A 202 41.35 -18.91 25.29
CA VAL A 202 42.23 -18.23 26.26
C VAL A 202 42.19 -18.92 27.62
N TYR A 203 41.00 -19.32 28.09
CA TYR A 203 40.82 -20.03 29.35
C TYR A 203 41.59 -21.35 29.37
N ILE A 204 41.43 -22.17 28.32
CA ILE A 204 42.14 -23.44 28.16
C ILE A 204 43.66 -23.20 28.16
N ARG A 205 44.16 -22.25 27.35
CA ARG A 205 45.61 -21.93 27.31
C ARG A 205 46.16 -21.49 28.66
N LYS A 206 45.45 -20.67 29.42
CA LYS A 206 45.86 -20.23 30.77
C LYS A 206 45.88 -21.38 31.77
N LEU A 207 44.90 -22.26 31.73
CA LEU A 207 44.83 -23.43 32.61
C LEU A 207 46.04 -24.35 32.40
N PHE A 208 46.34 -24.69 31.13
CA PHE A 208 47.47 -25.55 30.80
C PHE A 208 48.84 -24.86 30.98
N SER A 209 48.95 -23.55 30.73
CA SER A 209 50.19 -22.80 30.99
C SER A 209 50.55 -22.73 32.48
N LYS A 210 49.56 -22.58 33.37
CA LYS A 210 49.79 -22.66 34.83
C LYS A 210 50.10 -24.08 35.30
N SER A 211 49.42 -25.10 34.74
CA SER A 211 49.62 -26.49 35.14
C SER A 211 50.99 -27.05 34.73
N VAL A 212 51.55 -26.64 33.59
CA VAL A 212 52.89 -27.08 33.13
C VAL A 212 54.01 -26.52 34.02
N GLY A 213 53.78 -25.43 34.75
CA GLY A 213 54.73 -24.85 35.70
C GLY A 213 54.84 -25.57 37.05
N TYR A 214 53.98 -26.54 37.36
CA TYR A 214 53.96 -27.23 38.67
C TYR A 214 54.77 -28.54 38.70
N ASN A 215 55.17 -29.08 37.54
CA ASN A 215 56.01 -30.29 37.43
C ASN A 215 57.42 -29.97 36.88
N ARG A 216 58.11 -29.01 37.51
CA ARG A 216 59.59 -28.97 37.52
C ARG A 216 60.07 -29.10 38.96
N VAL A 217 60.03 -30.32 39.45
CA VAL A 217 60.91 -30.82 40.53
C VAL A 217 61.71 -31.96 39.94
#